data_AF-A0A2N5ZP65-F1
#
_entry.id   AF-A0A2N5ZP65-F1
#
_cell.length_a   1.000
_cell.length_b   1.000
_cell.length_c   1.000
_cell.angle_alpha   90.00
_cell.angle_beta   90.00
_cell.angle_gamma   90.00
#
_symmetry.space_group_name_H-M   'P 1'
#
loop_
_entity.id
_entity.type
_entity.pdbx_description
1 polymer ?
#
loop_
_entity_poly.entity_id
_entity_poly.type
_entity_poly.pdbx_seq_one_letter_code
_entity_poly.pdbx_strand_id
1 'polypeptide(L)'
;ISLPLAWKNILSGLIMMFARGLSEFGAVVIVAYHPMITPVMIYERFGSFGLKYARPVSVVFILVCLLFFILLRTLTKEKEHKNA
;
A
#
# COMPACT_ATOMS: atom_id res chain seq x y z
N ILE A 1 30.18 -5.82 8.52
CA ILE A 1 30.25 -4.35 8.56
C ILE A 1 29.10 -3.67 7.79
N SER A 2 28.64 -4.21 6.66
CA SER A 2 27.70 -3.54 5.74
C SER A 2 26.22 -3.51 6.16
N LEU A 3 25.76 -4.51 6.95
CA LEU A 3 24.36 -4.67 7.35
C LEU A 3 23.78 -3.46 8.14
N PRO A 4 24.46 -2.94 9.19
CA PRO A 4 23.95 -1.76 9.91
C PRO A 4 23.96 -0.48 9.06
N LEU A 5 24.87 -0.35 8.09
CA LEU A 5 24.95 0.83 7.22
C LEU A 5 23.87 0.80 6.12
N ALA A 6 23.53 -0.39 5.61
CA ALA A 6 22.51 -0.58 4.58
C ALA A 6 21.07 -0.62 5.15
N TRP A 7 20.89 -0.72 6.46
CA TRP A 7 19.59 -0.93 7.12
C TRP A 7 18.53 0.12 6.72
N LYS A 8 18.92 1.39 6.57
CA LYS A 8 18.00 2.47 6.13
C LYS A 8 17.47 2.23 4.71
N ASN A 9 18.35 1.83 3.80
CA ASN A 9 18.00 1.55 2.41
C ASN A 9 17.15 0.28 2.29
N ILE A 10 17.46 -0.76 3.08
CA ILE A 10 16.68 -2.00 3.14
C ILE A 10 15.25 -1.70 3.66
N LEU A 11 15.12 -0.90 4.72
CA LEU A 11 13.81 -0.55 5.26
C LEU A 11 12.97 0.25 4.25
N SER A 12 13.57 1.21 3.55
CA SER A 12 12.91 1.93 2.46
C SER A 12 12.47 0.98 1.33
N GLY A 13 13.33 0.04 0.94
CA GLY A 13 13.02 -1.00 -0.04
C GLY A 13 11.84 -1.88 0.38
N LEU A 14 11.79 -2.30 1.65
CA LEU A 14 10.68 -3.08 2.21
C LEU A 14 9.36 -2.33 2.13
N ILE A 15 9.35 -1.03 2.47
CA ILE A 15 8.15 -0.19 2.40
C ILE A 15 7.67 -0.06 0.94
N MET A 16 8.58 0.14 -0.01
CA MET A 16 8.25 0.22 -1.43
C MET A 16 7.70 -1.11 -1.97
N MET A 17 8.29 -2.25 -1.60
CA MET A 17 7.78 -3.57 -1.98
C MET A 17 6.41 -3.86 -1.35
N PHE A 18 6.19 -3.46 -0.10
CA PHE A 18 4.89 -3.59 0.54
C PHE A 18 3.81 -2.78 -0.18
N ALA A 19 4.09 -1.53 -0.52
CA ALA A 19 3.18 -0.68 -1.30
C ALA A 19 2.93 -1.25 -2.71
N ARG A 20 3.96 -1.84 -3.33
CA ARG A 20 3.84 -2.55 -4.61
C ARG A 20 2.86 -3.71 -4.49
N GLY A 21 3.02 -4.58 -3.49
CA GLY A 21 2.13 -5.73 -3.26
C GLY A 21 0.68 -5.32 -2.96
N LEU A 22 0.47 -4.26 -2.17
CA LEU A 22 -0.86 -3.70 -1.91
C LEU A 22 -1.56 -3.21 -3.20
N SER A 23 -0.78 -2.80 -4.20
CA SER A 23 -1.28 -2.27 -5.47
C SER A 23 -1.45 -3.34 -6.56
N GLU A 24 -1.06 -4.59 -6.31
CA GLU A 24 -1.20 -5.69 -7.27
C GLU A 24 -2.64 -6.21 -7.31
N PHE A 25 -3.47 -5.54 -8.10
CA PHE A 25 -4.85 -5.98 -8.34
C PHE A 25 -4.93 -7.06 -9.43
N GLY A 26 -4.27 -6.86 -10.56
CA GLY A 26 -4.42 -7.70 -11.76
C GLY A 26 -3.88 -9.13 -11.60
N ALA A 27 -2.71 -9.29 -10.97
CA ALA A 27 -2.18 -10.62 -10.72
C ALA A 27 -3.05 -11.40 -9.72
N VAL A 28 -3.54 -10.74 -8.67
CA VAL A 28 -4.29 -11.38 -7.59
C VAL A 28 -5.69 -11.80 -8.07
N VAL A 29 -6.38 -10.98 -8.86
CA VAL A 29 -7.71 -11.34 -9.38
C VAL A 29 -7.68 -12.57 -10.31
N ILE A 30 -6.57 -12.78 -11.01
CA ILE A 30 -6.39 -13.93 -11.92
C ILE A 30 -6.03 -15.20 -11.14
N VAL A 31 -5.11 -15.11 -10.16
CA VAL A 31 -4.58 -16.28 -9.45
C VAL A 31 -5.48 -16.73 -8.31
N ALA A 32 -5.99 -15.79 -7.49
CA ALA A 32 -6.72 -16.09 -6.26
C ALA A 32 -7.83 -15.05 -6.03
N TYR A 33 -8.96 -15.28 -6.68
CA TYR A 33 -10.13 -14.39 -6.60
C TYR A 33 -10.82 -14.41 -5.23
N HIS A 34 -10.97 -15.61 -4.67
CA HIS A 34 -11.37 -15.84 -3.28
C HIS A 34 -10.11 -16.32 -2.56
N PRO A 35 -9.53 -15.60 -1.58
CA PRO A 35 -10.08 -14.56 -0.70
C PRO A 35 -10.03 -13.13 -1.27
N MET A 36 -11.09 -12.36 -1.02
CA MET A 36 -11.21 -10.99 -1.53
C MET A 36 -10.35 -10.00 -0.73
N ILE A 37 -9.33 -9.46 -1.39
CA ILE A 37 -8.58 -8.29 -0.94
C ILE A 37 -9.29 -6.98 -1.32
N THR A 38 -9.00 -5.89 -0.61
CA THR A 38 -9.70 -4.59 -0.77
C THR A 38 -9.81 -4.11 -2.23
N PRO A 39 -8.74 -4.16 -3.06
CA PRO A 39 -8.86 -3.85 -4.50
C PRO A 39 -9.85 -4.74 -5.26
N VAL A 40 -9.86 -6.05 -4.99
CA VAL A 40 -10.80 -7.01 -5.61
C VAL A 40 -12.23 -6.75 -5.15
N MET A 41 -12.43 -6.44 -3.87
CA MET A 41 -13.73 -6.07 -3.34
C MET A 41 -14.27 -4.78 -3.97
N ILE A 42 -13.42 -3.78 -4.20
CA ILE A 42 -13.82 -2.53 -4.88
C ILE A 42 -14.27 -2.82 -6.32
N TYR A 43 -13.54 -3.67 -7.04
CA TYR A 43 -13.88 -4.09 -8.39
C TYR A 43 -15.22 -4.85 -8.44
N GLU A 44 -15.41 -5.81 -7.54
CA GLU A 44 -16.67 -6.54 -7.34
C GLU A 44 -17.85 -5.60 -7.06
N ARG A 45 -17.67 -4.63 -6.16
CA ARG A 45 -18.71 -3.64 -5.82
C ARG A 45 -19.04 -2.73 -6.98
N PHE A 46 -18.06 -2.40 -7.81
CA PHE A 46 -18.28 -1.65 -9.05
C PHE A 46 -19.09 -2.45 -10.06
N GLY A 47 -18.77 -3.74 -10.26
CA GLY A 47 -19.48 -4.62 -11.18
C GLY A 47 -20.92 -4.93 -10.72
N SER A 48 -21.13 -5.17 -9.43
CA SER A 48 -22.44 -5.60 -8.89
C SER A 48 -23.40 -4.46 -8.56
N PHE A 49 -22.91 -3.33 -8.04
CA PHE A 49 -23.75 -2.24 -7.51
C PHE A 49 -23.51 -0.89 -8.21
N GLY A 50 -22.61 -0.85 -9.21
CA GLY A 50 -22.28 0.34 -9.97
C GLY A 50 -21.43 1.36 -9.21
N LEU A 51 -21.18 2.48 -9.89
CA LEU A 51 -20.21 3.50 -9.48
C LEU A 51 -20.53 4.17 -8.12
N LYS A 52 -21.82 4.27 -7.76
CA LYS A 52 -22.27 4.92 -6.51
C LYS A 52 -21.83 4.17 -5.26
N TYR A 53 -21.80 2.83 -5.32
CA TYR A 53 -21.40 2.00 -4.17
C TYR A 53 -19.90 1.75 -4.12
N ALA A 54 -19.21 1.73 -5.25
CA ALA A 54 -17.76 1.54 -5.29
C ALA A 54 -16.99 2.78 -4.80
N ARG A 55 -17.43 3.99 -5.18
CA ARG A 55 -16.76 5.26 -4.83
C ARG A 55 -16.43 5.44 -3.35
N PRO A 56 -17.37 5.31 -2.39
CA PRO A 56 -17.07 5.57 -0.98
C PRO A 56 -16.02 4.61 -0.43
N VAL A 57 -16.07 3.33 -0.84
CA VAL A 57 -15.10 2.32 -0.42
C VAL A 57 -13.71 2.63 -0.99
N SER A 58 -13.63 3.02 -2.26
CA SER A 58 -12.36 3.44 -2.88
C SER A 58 -11.75 4.66 -2.21
N VAL A 59 -12.56 5.66 -1.86
CA VAL A 59 -12.07 6.89 -1.19
C VAL A 59 -11.49 6.56 0.19
N VAL A 60 -12.18 5.73 0.98
CA VAL A 60 -11.67 5.29 2.29
C VAL A 60 -10.37 4.51 2.12
N PHE A 61 -10.30 3.60 1.16
CA PHE A 61 -9.09 2.82 0.89
C PHE A 61 -7.91 3.72 0.52
N ILE A 62 -8.10 4.66 -0.41
CA ILE A 62 -7.07 5.62 -0.82
C ILE A 62 -6.59 6.46 0.37
N LEU A 63 -7.52 6.95 1.21
CA LEU A 63 -7.17 7.74 2.39
C LEU A 63 -6.33 6.93 3.39
N VAL A 64 -6.71 5.68 3.66
CA VAL A 64 -5.95 4.78 4.54
C VAL A 64 -4.55 4.53 3.99
N CYS A 65 -4.43 4.23 2.69
CA CYS A 65 -3.14 4.02 2.04
C CYS A 65 -2.25 5.27 2.09
N LEU A 66 -2.82 6.45 1.82
CA LEU A 66 -2.11 7.73 1.90
C LEU A 66 -1.62 8.02 3.31
N LEU A 67 -2.49 7.88 4.31
CA LEU A 67 -2.14 8.09 5.71
C LEU A 67 -1.02 7.14 6.13
N PHE A 68 -1.13 5.85 5.81
CA PHE A 68 -0.12 4.86 6.13
C PHE A 68 1.23 5.19 5.47
N PHE A 69 1.21 5.56 4.19
CA PHE A 69 2.43 5.88 3.45
C PHE A 69 3.10 7.17 3.94
N ILE A 70 2.31 8.21 4.24
CA ILE A 70 2.82 9.46 4.84
C ILE A 70 3.43 9.18 6.20
N LEU A 71 2.77 8.37 7.04
CA LEU A 71 3.24 8.06 8.38
C LEU A 71 4.56 7.29 8.34
N LEU A 72 4.66 6.25 7.49
CA LEU A 72 5.91 5.52 7.27
C LEU A 72 7.02 6.41 6.68
N ARG A 73 6.67 7.31 5.75
CA ARG A 73 7.62 8.24 5.15
C ARG A 73 8.17 9.23 6.17
N THR A 74 7.33 9.79 7.03
CA THR A 74 7.74 10.72 8.09
C THR A 74 8.67 10.04 9.09
N LEU A 75 8.33 8.82 9.55
CA LEU A 75 9.17 8.04 10.48
C LEU A 75 10.54 7.67 9.88
N THR A 76 10.60 7.48 8.56
CA THR A 76 11.86 7.20 7.85
C THR A 76 12.69 8.46 7.65
N LYS A 77 12.05 9.62 7.41
CA LYS A 77 12.69 10.91 7.14
C LYS A 77 13.31 11.56 8.39
N GLU A 78 12.75 11.36 9.57
CA GLU A 78 13.25 11.96 10.82
C GLU A 78 14.67 11.49 11.21
N LYS A 79 15.12 10.34 10.68
CA LYS A 79 16.48 9.82 10.91
C LYS A 79 17.55 10.43 9.99
N GLU A 80 17.20 11.39 9.14
CA GLU A 80 18.16 12.11 8.29
C GLU A 80 18.68 13.39 8.97
N HIS A 81 17.86 14.05 9.80
CA HIS A 81 18.23 15.31 10.46
C HIS A 81 19.04 15.16 11.75
N LYS A 82 19.25 13.94 12.26
CA LYS A 82 20.00 13.70 13.51
C LYS A 82 21.49 13.37 13.31
N ASN A 83 21.96 13.33 12.05
CA ASN A 83 23.34 13.03 11.66
C ASN A 83 23.94 14.14 10.77
N ALA A 84 23.47 15.37 10.90
CA ALA A 84 24.11 16.56 10.34
C ALA A 84 24.68 17.39 11.49
#